data_AF-A0A0J0YTH0-F1
#
_entry.id   AF-A0A0J0YTH0-F1
#
_cell.length_a   1.000
_cell.length_b   1.000
_cell.length_c   1.000
_cell.angle_alpha   90.00
_cell.angle_beta   90.00
_cell.angle_gamma   90.00
#
_symmetry.space_group_name_H-M   'P 1'
#
loop_
_entity.id
_entity.type
_entity.pdbx_description
1 polymer ?
#
loop_
_entity_poly.entity_id
_entity_poly.type
_entity_poly.pdbx_seq_one_letter_code
_entity_poly.pdbx_strand_id
1 'polypeptide(L)'
;IVVFFAPYEKLDERKKMTKLAKEQSEVVIAAPLAEAELRAWVRRRIESQGAQASDEAIDVLLRRAGTQLSALANEIDKLALFAGSGGTIEAAAVERLVARTPEENVFVLVEQVAKRDIPGALQTFYDLLEHNEEPIKILALLAGHFRLLAQVKWLAQTGYGQTQIASALKVHPFRVKLALAQAARFSDAELTEAIAELAAADYDVKSGAMDRRLAVELLLMRWGARPAQAGRHGRR
;
A
#
# COMPACT_ATOMS: atom_id res chain seq x y z
N ILE A 1 -37.74 5.46 -1.18
CA ILE A 1 -36.61 4.59 -0.79
C ILE A 1 -35.83 5.35 0.28
N VAL A 2 -35.66 4.78 1.47
CA VAL A 2 -34.85 5.36 2.55
C VAL A 2 -33.59 4.51 2.68
N VAL A 3 -32.42 5.16 2.68
CA VAL A 3 -31.12 4.48 2.79
C VAL A 3 -30.52 4.85 4.14
N PHE A 4 -30.20 3.84 4.95
CA PHE A 4 -29.47 4.02 6.20
C PHE A 4 -27.99 3.72 5.97
N PHE A 5 -27.13 4.71 6.23
CA PHE A 5 -25.68 4.54 6.14
C PHE A 5 -25.10 4.28 7.53
N ALA A 6 -24.44 3.15 7.70
CA ALA A 6 -23.84 2.74 8.96
C ALA A 6 -22.34 2.44 8.74
N PRO A 7 -21.43 3.41 8.99
CA PRO A 7 -19.99 3.26 8.73
C PRO A 7 -19.29 2.43 9.80
N TYR A 8 -19.80 1.22 10.08
CA TYR A 8 -19.30 0.32 11.10
C TYR A 8 -19.14 -1.08 10.50
N GLU A 9 -18.10 -1.82 10.90
CA GLU A 9 -17.85 -3.19 10.40
C GLU A 9 -18.97 -4.17 10.76
N LYS A 10 -19.56 -4.00 11.96
CA LYS A 10 -20.65 -4.84 12.45
C LYS A 10 -21.67 -4.00 13.19
N LEU A 11 -22.95 -4.31 12.98
CA LEU A 11 -24.05 -3.76 13.76
C LEU A 11 -24.25 -4.60 15.02
N ASP A 12 -24.55 -3.97 16.15
CA ASP A 12 -24.87 -4.70 17.39
C ASP A 12 -26.22 -5.41 17.25
N GLU A 13 -26.17 -6.73 17.05
CA GLU A 13 -27.35 -7.57 16.82
C GLU A 13 -28.24 -7.73 18.05
N ARG A 14 -27.77 -7.32 19.24
CA ARG A 14 -28.57 -7.39 20.47
C ARG A 14 -29.63 -6.29 20.53
N LYS A 15 -29.46 -5.18 19.79
CA LYS A 15 -30.39 -4.06 19.79
C LYS A 15 -31.63 -4.36 18.94
N LYS A 16 -32.81 -4.06 19.49
CA LYS A 16 -34.11 -4.24 18.82
C LYS A 16 -34.19 -3.53 17.46
N MET A 17 -33.61 -2.33 17.37
CA MET A 17 -33.54 -1.54 16.13
C MET A 17 -32.75 -2.25 15.03
N THR A 18 -31.60 -2.87 15.36
CA THR A 18 -30.79 -3.62 14.38
C THR A 18 -31.56 -4.81 13.83
N LYS A 19 -32.28 -5.54 14.69
CA LYS A 19 -33.10 -6.68 14.28
C LYS A 19 -34.22 -6.26 13.33
N LEU A 20 -34.98 -5.22 13.70
CA LEU A 20 -36.06 -4.68 12.88
C LEU A 20 -35.55 -4.17 11.52
N ALA A 21 -34.42 -3.49 11.50
CA ALA A 21 -33.82 -3.01 10.26
C ALA A 21 -33.43 -4.17 9.34
N LYS A 22 -32.81 -5.25 9.86
CA LYS A 22 -32.46 -6.43 9.05
C LYS A 22 -33.69 -7.17 8.50
N GLU A 23 -34.80 -7.18 9.23
CA GLU A 23 -36.05 -7.81 8.79
C GLU A 23 -36.79 -6.99 7.72
N GLN A 24 -36.69 -5.66 7.77
CA GLN A 24 -37.47 -4.76 6.92
C GLN A 24 -36.67 -4.06 5.82
N SER A 25 -35.39 -4.39 5.65
CA SER A 25 -34.53 -3.77 4.64
C SER A 25 -33.56 -4.75 4.01
N GLU A 26 -33.15 -4.45 2.78
CA GLU A 26 -32.02 -5.13 2.14
C GLU A 26 -30.71 -4.65 2.78
N VAL A 27 -29.92 -5.59 3.29
CA VAL A 27 -28.67 -5.28 3.99
C VAL A 27 -27.49 -5.47 3.05
N VAL A 28 -26.83 -4.37 2.70
CA VAL A 28 -25.61 -4.38 1.89
C VAL A 28 -24.39 -4.16 2.79
N ILE A 29 -23.50 -5.16 2.85
CA ILE A 29 -22.24 -5.07 3.60
C ILE A 29 -21.12 -4.63 2.65
N ALA A 30 -20.60 -3.42 2.85
CA ALA A 30 -19.48 -2.87 2.09
C ALA A 30 -18.16 -3.00 2.88
N ALA A 31 -17.80 -4.23 3.27
CA ALA A 31 -16.53 -4.50 3.94
C ALA A 31 -15.36 -4.42 2.94
N PRO A 32 -14.13 -4.09 3.37
CA PRO A 32 -12.94 -4.23 2.55
C PRO A 32 -12.83 -5.66 2.02
N LEU A 33 -12.59 -5.80 0.72
CA LEU A 33 -12.52 -7.10 0.06
C LEU A 33 -11.24 -7.83 0.49
N ALA A 34 -11.34 -9.13 0.76
CA ALA A 34 -10.15 -9.97 0.87
C ALA A 34 -9.39 -9.99 -0.47
N GLU A 35 -8.12 -10.40 -0.48
CA GLU A 35 -7.31 -10.37 -1.71
C GLU A 35 -7.96 -11.12 -2.89
N ALA A 36 -8.51 -12.31 -2.63
CA ALA A 36 -9.18 -13.10 -3.66
C ALA A 36 -10.45 -12.40 -4.18
N GLU A 37 -11.23 -11.79 -3.28
CA GLU A 37 -12.45 -11.07 -3.62
C GLU A 37 -12.15 -9.78 -4.38
N LEU A 38 -11.08 -9.07 -4.02
CA LEU A 38 -10.60 -7.88 -4.72
C LEU A 38 -10.20 -8.21 -6.15
N ARG A 39 -9.42 -9.29 -6.35
CA ARG A 39 -9.05 -9.77 -7.69
C ARG A 39 -10.29 -10.15 -8.50
N ALA A 40 -11.22 -10.87 -7.89
CA ALA A 40 -12.48 -11.25 -8.55
C ALA A 40 -13.33 -10.01 -8.91
N TRP A 41 -13.35 -8.99 -8.05
CA TRP A 41 -14.02 -7.73 -8.33
C TRP A 41 -13.38 -6.99 -9.50
N VAL A 42 -12.04 -6.88 -9.52
CA VAL A 42 -11.30 -6.26 -10.63
C VAL A 42 -11.61 -6.98 -11.95
N ARG A 43 -11.55 -8.32 -11.96
CA ARG A 43 -11.87 -9.11 -13.15
C ARG A 43 -13.29 -8.85 -13.64
N ARG A 44 -14.30 -8.95 -12.76
CA ARG A 44 -15.70 -8.70 -13.13
C ARG A 44 -15.92 -7.27 -13.63
N ARG A 45 -15.21 -6.29 -13.05
CA ARG A 45 -15.30 -4.89 -13.49
C ARG A 45 -14.72 -4.72 -14.90
N ILE A 46 -13.57 -5.33 -15.19
CA ILE A 46 -12.96 -5.34 -16.53
C ILE A 46 -13.90 -6.00 -17.55
N GLU A 47 -14.47 -7.17 -17.21
CA GLU A 47 -15.45 -7.88 -18.06
C GLU A 47 -16.70 -7.04 -18.31
N SER A 48 -17.19 -6.31 -17.30
CA SER A 48 -18.34 -5.39 -17.44
C SER A 48 -18.08 -4.21 -18.39
N GLN A 49 -16.80 -3.90 -18.66
CA GLN A 49 -16.39 -2.90 -19.65
C GLN A 49 -16.11 -3.52 -21.03
N GLY A 50 -16.42 -4.81 -21.22
CA GLY A 50 -16.25 -5.51 -22.50
C GLY A 50 -14.79 -5.85 -22.82
N ALA A 51 -13.90 -5.86 -21.82
CA ALA A 51 -12.50 -6.24 -21.98
C ALA A 51 -12.16 -7.49 -21.16
N GLN A 52 -10.98 -8.06 -21.39
CA GLN A 52 -10.40 -9.15 -20.59
C GLN A 52 -9.06 -8.70 -20.00
N ALA A 53 -8.52 -9.43 -19.04
CA ALA A 53 -7.19 -9.17 -18.50
C ALA A 53 -6.50 -10.46 -18.06
N SER A 54 -5.19 -10.52 -18.27
CA SER A 54 -4.35 -11.58 -17.69
C SER A 54 -4.21 -11.41 -16.18
N ASP A 55 -3.89 -12.50 -15.47
CA ASP A 55 -3.67 -12.47 -14.01
C ASP A 55 -2.54 -11.50 -13.65
N GLU A 56 -1.50 -11.48 -14.47
CA GLU A 56 -0.36 -10.58 -14.32
C GLU A 56 -0.79 -9.10 -14.48
N ALA A 57 -1.67 -8.78 -15.42
CA ALA A 57 -2.18 -7.42 -15.56
C ALA A 57 -2.97 -6.96 -14.32
N ILE A 58 -3.77 -7.85 -13.72
CA ILE A 58 -4.49 -7.58 -12.48
C ILE A 58 -3.51 -7.37 -11.33
N ASP A 59 -2.46 -8.19 -11.25
CA ASP A 59 -1.39 -8.04 -10.25
C ASP A 59 -0.69 -6.69 -10.33
N VAL A 60 -0.30 -6.28 -11.54
CA VAL A 60 0.36 -5.00 -11.78
C VAL A 60 -0.59 -3.84 -11.47
N LEU A 61 -1.88 -3.96 -11.82
CA LEU A 61 -2.89 -2.94 -11.55
C LEU A 61 -3.08 -2.71 -10.05
N LEU A 62 -3.27 -3.79 -9.28
CA LEU A 62 -3.43 -3.72 -7.83
C LEU A 62 -2.19 -3.16 -7.13
N ARG A 63 -1.00 -3.44 -7.66
CA ARG A 63 0.25 -2.88 -7.16
C ARG A 63 0.34 -1.38 -7.43
N ARG A 64 0.08 -0.95 -8.67
CA ARG A 64 0.23 0.46 -9.07
C ARG A 64 -0.84 1.38 -8.50
N ALA A 65 -2.11 0.98 -8.61
CA ALA A 65 -3.27 1.79 -8.21
C ALA A 65 -3.71 1.55 -6.76
N GLY A 66 -3.18 0.52 -6.10
CA GLY A 66 -3.55 0.14 -4.75
C GLY A 66 -4.88 -0.59 -4.68
N THR A 67 -5.58 -0.45 -3.56
CA THR A 67 -6.76 -1.27 -3.21
C THR A 67 -8.06 -0.46 -3.15
N GLN A 68 -8.03 0.82 -3.47
CA GLN A 68 -9.20 1.69 -3.43
C GLN A 68 -10.08 1.43 -4.67
N LEU A 69 -11.29 0.89 -4.45
CA LEU A 69 -12.16 0.45 -5.54
C LEU A 69 -12.52 1.57 -6.53
N SER A 70 -12.71 2.80 -6.07
CA SER A 70 -12.99 3.94 -6.94
C SER A 70 -11.81 4.30 -7.84
N ALA A 71 -10.59 4.30 -7.31
CA ALA A 71 -9.38 4.52 -8.10
C ALA A 71 -9.17 3.39 -9.12
N LEU A 72 -9.34 2.13 -8.67
CA LEU A 72 -9.29 0.96 -9.55
C LEU A 72 -10.33 1.03 -10.67
N ALA A 73 -11.57 1.45 -10.38
CA ALA A 73 -12.60 1.60 -11.39
C ALA A 73 -12.18 2.58 -12.49
N ASN A 74 -11.66 3.75 -12.12
CA ASN A 74 -11.17 4.74 -13.09
C ASN A 74 -10.03 4.20 -13.96
N GLU A 75 -9.07 3.50 -13.35
CA GLU A 75 -7.95 2.90 -14.07
C GLU A 75 -8.42 1.77 -15.00
N ILE A 76 -9.39 0.96 -14.57
CA ILE A 76 -10.00 -0.09 -15.40
C ILE A 76 -10.73 0.50 -16.59
N ASP A 77 -11.52 1.56 -16.40
CA ASP A 77 -12.27 2.19 -17.49
C ASP A 77 -11.30 2.75 -18.56
N LYS A 78 -10.19 3.36 -18.13
CA LYS A 78 -9.11 3.83 -19.02
C LYS A 78 -8.44 2.68 -19.77
N LEU A 79 -8.11 1.58 -19.07
CA LEU A 79 -7.44 0.42 -19.67
C LEU A 79 -8.35 -0.32 -20.64
N ALA A 80 -9.63 -0.49 -20.32
CA ALA A 80 -10.61 -1.11 -21.19
C ALA A 80 -10.83 -0.28 -22.47
N LEU A 81 -10.92 1.05 -22.34
CA LEU A 81 -10.98 1.96 -23.47
C LEU A 81 -9.75 1.83 -24.38
N PHE A 82 -8.57 1.70 -23.79
CA PHE A 82 -7.32 1.50 -24.53
C PHE A 82 -7.26 0.13 -25.24
N ALA A 83 -7.70 -0.95 -24.57
CA ALA A 83 -7.70 -2.30 -25.12
C ALA A 83 -8.74 -2.48 -26.25
N GLY A 84 -9.83 -1.71 -26.21
CA GLY A 84 -10.94 -1.83 -27.15
C GLY A 84 -11.89 -2.99 -26.83
N SER A 85 -13.05 -3.01 -27.48
CA SER A 85 -14.09 -4.02 -27.25
C SER A 85 -13.59 -5.42 -27.60
N GLY A 86 -13.69 -6.35 -26.64
CA GLY A 86 -13.17 -7.72 -26.75
C GLY A 86 -11.65 -7.83 -26.60
N GLY A 87 -10.95 -6.73 -26.32
CA GLY A 87 -9.49 -6.70 -26.17
C GLY A 87 -9.03 -7.22 -24.82
N THR A 88 -7.77 -7.65 -24.77
CA THR A 88 -7.09 -8.11 -23.55
C THR A 88 -6.16 -7.02 -23.02
N ILE A 89 -6.33 -6.65 -21.76
CA ILE A 89 -5.43 -5.77 -21.01
C ILE A 89 -4.23 -6.61 -20.59
N GLU A 90 -3.07 -6.30 -21.17
CA GLU A 90 -1.78 -6.90 -20.83
C GLU A 90 -1.06 -6.11 -19.74
N ALA A 91 -0.18 -6.77 -18.99
CA ALA A 91 0.61 -6.14 -17.93
C ALA A 91 1.39 -4.91 -18.43
N ALA A 92 1.97 -4.98 -19.62
CA ALA A 92 2.68 -3.87 -20.25
C ALA A 92 1.77 -2.63 -20.50
N ALA A 93 0.50 -2.85 -20.83
CA ALA A 93 -0.46 -1.75 -20.99
C ALA A 93 -0.76 -1.08 -19.65
N VAL A 94 -0.91 -1.88 -18.58
CA VAL A 94 -1.07 -1.37 -17.21
C VAL A 94 0.17 -0.57 -16.80
N GLU A 95 1.38 -1.09 -17.06
CA GLU A 95 2.61 -0.40 -16.72
C GLU A 95 2.79 0.94 -17.43
N ARG A 96 2.29 1.03 -18.66
CA ARG A 96 2.39 2.24 -19.47
C ARG A 96 1.34 3.29 -19.11
N LEU A 97 0.11 2.86 -18.78
CA LEU A 97 -1.04 3.76 -18.66
C LEU A 97 -1.44 4.08 -17.22
N VAL A 98 -1.09 3.21 -16.27
CA VAL A 98 -1.39 3.40 -14.84
C VAL A 98 -0.17 4.00 -14.17
N ALA A 99 -0.30 5.26 -13.74
CA ALA A 99 0.72 5.93 -12.95
C ALA A 99 0.85 5.24 -11.59
N ARG A 100 2.07 5.22 -11.05
CA ARG A 100 2.28 4.76 -9.68
C ARG A 100 1.73 5.80 -8.72
N THR A 101 1.02 5.35 -7.69
CA THR A 101 0.67 6.22 -6.57
C THR A 101 1.93 6.63 -5.80
N PRO A 102 1.92 7.77 -5.08
CA PRO A 102 3.02 8.14 -4.20
C PRO A 102 3.34 7.05 -3.17
N GLU A 103 2.31 6.36 -2.66
CA GLU A 103 2.47 5.23 -1.75
C GLU A 103 3.19 4.05 -2.40
N GLU A 104 2.90 3.74 -3.66
CA GLU A 104 3.59 2.69 -4.40
C GLU A 104 5.04 3.09 -4.72
N ASN A 105 5.29 4.34 -5.09
CA ASN A 105 6.66 4.83 -5.29
C ASN A 105 7.48 4.74 -3.99
N VAL A 106 6.88 5.06 -2.84
CA VAL A 106 7.53 4.88 -1.53
C VAL A 106 7.78 3.40 -1.22
N PHE A 107 6.84 2.52 -1.56
CA PHE A 107 7.04 1.07 -1.44
C PHE A 107 8.26 0.60 -2.26
N VAL A 108 8.34 1.00 -3.54
CA VAL A 108 9.44 0.69 -4.46
C VAL A 108 10.76 1.27 -3.95
N LEU A 109 10.76 2.51 -3.49
CA LEU A 109 11.94 3.17 -2.92
C LEU A 109 12.48 2.39 -1.72
N VAL A 110 11.61 1.94 -0.80
CA VAL A 110 12.05 1.13 0.36
C VAL A 110 12.53 -0.26 -0.08
N GLU A 111 11.97 -0.86 -1.13
CA GLU A 111 12.52 -2.09 -1.71
C GLU A 111 13.92 -1.89 -2.30
N GLN A 112 14.15 -0.78 -3.00
CA GLN A 112 15.44 -0.43 -3.58
C GLN A 112 16.49 -0.21 -2.47
N VAL A 113 16.13 0.52 -1.41
CA VAL A 113 16.98 0.68 -0.22
C VAL A 113 17.31 -0.68 0.41
N ALA A 114 16.32 -1.57 0.58
CA ALA A 114 16.55 -2.91 1.12
C ALA A 114 17.50 -3.75 0.25
N LYS A 115 17.44 -3.57 -1.07
CA LYS A 115 18.32 -4.22 -2.06
C LYS A 115 19.65 -3.52 -2.26
N ARG A 116 19.94 -2.43 -1.54
CA ARG A 116 21.14 -1.59 -1.70
C ARG A 116 21.24 -0.90 -3.07
N ASP A 117 20.13 -0.77 -3.77
CA ASP A 117 20.04 -0.04 -5.04
C ASP A 117 19.77 1.45 -4.78
N ILE A 118 20.81 2.17 -4.38
CA ILE A 118 20.72 3.60 -4.05
C ILE A 118 20.55 4.49 -5.28
N PRO A 119 21.23 4.23 -6.42
CA PRO A 119 20.92 4.93 -7.66
C PRO A 119 19.44 4.80 -8.04
N GLY A 120 18.87 3.59 -7.96
CA GLY A 120 17.45 3.37 -8.23
C GLY A 120 16.53 4.07 -7.22
N ALA A 121 16.85 4.03 -5.92
CA ALA A 121 16.07 4.72 -4.90
C ALA A 121 16.06 6.25 -5.07
N LEU A 122 17.21 6.84 -5.41
CA LEU A 122 17.32 8.27 -5.72
C LEU A 122 16.57 8.62 -7.00
N GLN A 123 16.62 7.78 -8.04
CA GLN A 123 15.84 8.00 -9.24
C GLN A 123 14.34 8.02 -8.95
N THR A 124 13.83 7.02 -8.21
CA THR A 124 12.41 6.99 -7.79
C THR A 124 12.04 8.22 -6.96
N PHE A 125 12.94 8.70 -6.10
CA PHE A 125 12.73 9.93 -5.34
C PHE A 125 12.67 11.17 -6.26
N TYR A 126 13.56 11.29 -7.23
CA TYR A 126 13.52 12.40 -8.19
C TYR A 126 12.28 12.37 -9.09
N ASP A 127 11.86 11.18 -9.53
CA ASP A 127 10.61 11.02 -10.27
C ASP A 127 9.43 11.55 -9.44
N LEU A 128 9.38 11.30 -8.13
CA LEU A 128 8.35 11.87 -7.25
C LEU A 128 8.39 13.41 -7.23
N LEU A 129 9.58 14.01 -7.15
CA LEU A 129 9.72 15.47 -7.18
C LEU A 129 9.26 16.06 -8.52
N GLU A 130 9.57 15.40 -9.63
CA GLU A 130 9.13 15.81 -10.98
C GLU A 130 7.61 15.76 -11.11
N HIS A 131 6.94 14.86 -10.39
CA HIS A 131 5.48 14.80 -10.28
C HIS A 131 4.90 15.81 -9.26
N ASN A 132 5.69 16.80 -8.83
CA ASN A 132 5.33 17.84 -7.84
C ASN A 132 4.94 17.29 -6.46
N GLU A 133 5.50 16.14 -6.07
CA GLU A 133 5.36 15.66 -4.71
C GLU A 133 6.32 16.41 -3.78
N GLU A 134 5.76 17.04 -2.75
CA GLU A 134 6.56 17.78 -1.77
C GLU A 134 7.47 16.82 -0.96
N PRO A 135 8.77 17.12 -0.80
CA PRO A 135 9.70 16.26 -0.04
C PRO A 135 9.22 15.93 1.38
N ILE A 136 8.54 16.86 2.05
CA ILE A 136 7.98 16.63 3.38
C ILE A 136 6.84 15.60 3.38
N LYS A 137 6.05 15.54 2.30
CA LYS A 137 5.02 14.50 2.11
C LYS A 137 5.67 13.15 1.87
N ILE A 138 6.72 13.09 1.07
CA ILE A 138 7.49 11.85 0.83
C ILE A 138 8.09 11.34 2.15
N LEU A 139 8.68 12.24 2.95
CA LEU A 139 9.21 11.91 4.28
C LEU A 139 8.13 11.34 5.21
N ALA A 140 6.94 11.96 5.24
CA ALA A 140 5.81 11.47 6.02
C ALA A 140 5.32 10.09 5.56
N LEU A 141 5.28 9.85 4.24
CA LEU A 141 4.93 8.55 3.66
C LEU A 141 5.97 7.48 4.00
N LEU A 142 7.27 7.79 3.92
CA LEU A 142 8.34 6.90 4.35
C LEU A 142 8.19 6.53 5.83
N ALA A 143 7.97 7.53 6.69
CA ALA A 143 7.76 7.30 8.12
C ALA A 143 6.53 6.42 8.38
N GLY A 144 5.43 6.65 7.66
CA GLY A 144 4.24 5.79 7.70
C GLY A 144 4.51 4.36 7.26
N HIS A 145 5.28 4.19 6.19
CA HIS A 145 5.62 2.88 5.64
C HIS A 145 6.54 2.09 6.57
N PHE A 146 7.60 2.69 7.10
CA PHE A 146 8.47 2.00 8.09
C PHE A 146 7.72 1.64 9.37
N ARG A 147 6.78 2.48 9.84
CA ARG A 147 5.89 2.12 10.95
C ARG A 147 5.01 0.93 10.61
N LEU A 148 4.44 0.89 9.41
CA LEU A 148 3.65 -0.25 8.94
C LEU A 148 4.51 -1.53 8.93
N LEU A 149 5.73 -1.48 8.40
CA LEU A 149 6.66 -2.63 8.38
C LEU A 149 6.97 -3.12 9.81
N ALA A 150 7.24 -2.22 10.75
CA ALA A 150 7.49 -2.57 12.15
C ALA A 150 6.25 -3.22 12.80
N GLN A 151 5.07 -2.63 12.59
CA GLN A 151 3.81 -3.13 13.16
C GLN A 151 3.43 -4.51 12.62
N VAL A 152 3.49 -4.71 11.30
CA VAL A 152 3.14 -6.03 10.72
C VAL A 152 4.14 -7.11 11.13
N LYS A 153 5.43 -6.75 11.24
CA LYS A 153 6.48 -7.69 11.68
C LYS A 153 6.27 -8.11 13.13
N TRP A 154 6.04 -7.15 14.03
CA TRP A 154 5.78 -7.41 15.44
C TRP A 154 4.52 -8.26 15.62
N LEU A 155 3.41 -7.90 14.97
CA LEU A 155 2.16 -8.68 15.07
C LEU A 155 2.34 -10.11 14.55
N ALA A 156 3.04 -10.30 13.43
CA ALA A 156 3.34 -11.63 12.90
C ALA A 156 4.20 -12.46 13.86
N GLN A 157 5.21 -11.86 14.49
CA GLN A 157 6.03 -12.52 15.53
C GLN A 157 5.21 -12.92 16.76
N THR A 158 4.14 -12.18 17.08
CA THR A 158 3.20 -12.52 18.17
C THR A 158 2.11 -13.54 17.78
N GLY A 159 2.16 -14.09 16.56
CA GLY A 159 1.28 -15.17 16.10
C GLY A 159 -0.01 -14.71 15.39
N TYR A 160 -0.14 -13.43 15.05
CA TYR A 160 -1.30 -12.94 14.30
C TYR A 160 -1.18 -13.33 12.82
N GLY A 161 -2.28 -13.84 12.25
CA GLY A 161 -2.40 -14.07 10.81
C GLY A 161 -2.71 -12.79 10.01
N GLN A 162 -2.47 -12.82 8.70
CA GLN A 162 -2.65 -11.66 7.79
C GLN A 162 -3.98 -10.91 7.98
N THR A 163 -5.10 -11.64 8.08
CA THR A 163 -6.44 -11.04 8.26
C THR A 163 -6.59 -10.34 9.61
N GLN A 164 -6.03 -10.91 10.67
CA GLN A 164 -6.06 -10.32 12.00
C GLN A 164 -5.20 -9.05 12.04
N ILE A 165 -4.03 -9.08 11.40
CA ILE A 165 -3.15 -7.91 11.26
C ILE A 165 -3.86 -6.80 10.48
N ALA A 166 -4.52 -7.14 9.36
CA ALA A 166 -5.27 -6.19 8.55
C ALA A 166 -6.36 -5.46 9.35
N SER A 167 -7.15 -6.22 10.14
CA SER A 167 -8.17 -5.66 11.03
C SER A 167 -7.55 -4.80 12.14
N ALA A 168 -6.50 -5.28 12.81
CA ALA A 168 -5.84 -4.58 13.91
C ALA A 168 -5.24 -3.23 13.48
N LEU A 169 -4.62 -3.19 12.29
CA LEU A 169 -3.99 -1.98 11.76
C LEU A 169 -4.93 -1.13 10.91
N LYS A 170 -6.14 -1.61 10.62
CA LYS A 170 -7.09 -1.00 9.68
C LYS A 170 -6.46 -0.76 8.30
N VAL A 171 -5.65 -1.71 7.85
CA VAL A 171 -4.96 -1.69 6.56
C VAL A 171 -5.50 -2.82 5.69
N HIS A 172 -5.68 -2.56 4.40
CA HIS A 172 -6.22 -3.55 3.47
C HIS A 172 -5.37 -4.84 3.47
N PRO A 173 -5.98 -6.05 3.48
CA PRO A 173 -5.25 -7.32 3.56
C PRO A 173 -4.14 -7.49 2.50
N PHE A 174 -4.37 -7.02 1.28
CA PHE A 174 -3.36 -7.02 0.21
C PHE A 174 -2.11 -6.20 0.57
N ARG A 175 -2.29 -5.00 1.13
CA ARG A 175 -1.16 -4.16 1.58
C ARG A 175 -0.41 -4.80 2.75
N VAL A 176 -1.14 -5.47 3.66
CA VAL A 176 -0.51 -6.23 4.76
C VAL A 176 0.36 -7.37 4.23
N LYS A 177 -0.09 -8.11 3.21
CA LYS A 177 0.71 -9.17 2.58
C LYS A 177 2.02 -8.65 2.00
N LEU A 178 1.95 -7.55 1.24
CA LEU A 178 3.14 -6.91 0.68
C LEU A 178 4.08 -6.40 1.79
N ALA A 179 3.54 -5.76 2.82
CA ALA A 179 4.30 -5.26 3.95
C ALA A 179 4.98 -6.39 4.73
N LEU A 180 4.31 -7.53 4.96
CA LEU A 180 4.91 -8.69 5.62
C LEU A 180 6.11 -9.24 4.83
N ALA A 181 5.97 -9.36 3.50
CA ALA A 181 7.05 -9.84 2.65
C ALA A 181 8.26 -8.88 2.65
N GLN A 182 8.02 -7.57 2.65
CA GLN A 182 9.08 -6.57 2.69
C GLN A 182 9.72 -6.46 4.08
N ALA A 183 8.92 -6.51 5.16
CA ALA A 183 9.40 -6.43 6.54
C ALA A 183 10.30 -7.62 6.94
N ALA A 184 10.15 -8.77 6.26
CA ALA A 184 11.05 -9.91 6.44
C ALA A 184 12.51 -9.62 6.05
N ARG A 185 12.76 -8.58 5.23
CA ARG A 185 14.10 -8.16 4.79
C ARG A 185 14.83 -7.25 5.77
N PHE A 186 14.15 -6.76 6.80
CA PHE A 186 14.71 -5.86 7.81
C PHE A 186 14.73 -6.53 9.17
N SER A 187 15.73 -6.21 9.99
CA SER A 187 15.73 -6.51 11.42
C SER A 187 14.85 -5.53 12.21
N ASP A 188 14.44 -5.91 13.41
CA ASP A 188 13.66 -5.02 14.30
C ASP A 188 14.46 -3.76 14.68
N ALA A 189 15.78 -3.89 14.82
CA ALA A 189 16.70 -2.79 15.06
C ALA A 189 16.75 -1.80 13.88
N GLU A 190 16.87 -2.31 12.64
CA GLU A 190 16.88 -1.47 11.44
C GLU A 190 15.57 -0.69 11.28
N LEU A 191 14.42 -1.33 11.52
CA LEU A 191 13.12 -0.66 11.44
C LEU A 191 13.00 0.43 12.52
N THR A 192 13.41 0.14 13.75
CA THR A 192 13.37 1.11 14.86
C THR A 192 14.29 2.29 14.61
N GLU A 193 15.51 2.03 14.14
CA GLU A 193 16.48 3.08 13.81
C GLU A 193 16.00 3.94 12.64
N ALA A 194 15.47 3.34 11.58
CA ALA A 194 14.91 4.09 10.45
C ALA A 194 13.76 5.00 10.87
N ILE A 195 12.87 4.53 11.77
CA ILE A 195 11.78 5.36 12.33
C ILE A 195 12.35 6.55 13.13
N ALA A 196 13.38 6.33 13.95
CA ALA A 196 14.02 7.39 14.72
C ALA A 196 14.71 8.43 13.82
N GLU A 197 15.41 7.99 12.77
CA GLU A 197 16.06 8.88 11.81
C GLU A 197 15.04 9.69 10.99
N LEU A 198 13.93 9.07 10.60
CA LEU A 198 12.82 9.76 9.94
C LEU A 198 12.18 10.83 10.84
N ALA A 199 12.03 10.54 12.14
CA ALA A 199 11.52 11.51 13.10
C ALA A 199 12.48 12.69 13.31
N ALA A 200 13.79 12.43 13.38
CA ALA A 200 14.80 13.49 13.46
C ALA A 200 14.80 14.37 12.20
N ALA A 201 14.77 13.75 11.02
CA ALA A 201 14.70 14.49 9.76
C ALA A 201 13.43 15.34 9.64
N ASP A 202 12.27 14.83 10.09
CA ASP A 202 11.01 15.59 10.09
C ASP A 202 11.11 16.83 10.98
N TYR A 203 11.74 16.69 12.16
CA TYR A 203 12.00 17.81 13.06
C TYR A 203 12.97 18.84 12.45
N ASP A 204 14.08 18.39 11.87
CA ASP A 204 15.09 19.27 11.27
C ASP A 204 14.53 20.06 10.08
N VAL A 205 13.69 19.42 9.26
CA VAL A 205 13.03 20.10 8.13
C VAL A 205 12.00 21.12 8.63
N LYS A 206 11.18 20.77 9.63
CA LYS A 206 10.15 21.68 10.16
C LYS A 206 10.71 22.86 10.95
N SER A 207 11.86 22.68 11.60
CA SER A 207 12.57 23.74 12.31
C SER A 207 13.41 24.63 11.39
N GLY A 208 13.54 24.26 10.11
CA GLY A 208 14.38 24.98 9.14
C GLY A 208 15.88 24.72 9.29
N ALA A 209 16.27 23.74 10.11
CA ALA A 209 17.67 23.35 10.29
C ALA A 209 18.25 22.57 9.10
N MET A 210 17.38 21.95 8.28
CA MET A 210 17.77 21.17 7.11
C MET A 210 16.86 21.47 5.91
N ASP A 211 17.44 21.51 4.71
CA ASP A 211 16.64 21.56 3.48
C ASP A 211 15.81 20.28 3.32
N ARG A 212 14.54 20.46 2.92
CA ARG A 212 13.54 19.39 2.82
C ARG A 212 13.95 18.27 1.84
N ARG A 213 14.61 18.61 0.74
CA ARG A 213 15.05 17.66 -0.27
C ARG A 213 16.31 16.95 0.20
N LEU A 214 17.28 17.73 0.68
CA LEU A 214 18.55 17.21 1.20
C LEU A 214 18.33 16.21 2.35
N ALA A 215 17.36 16.47 3.23
CA ALA A 215 17.01 15.57 4.32
C ALA A 215 16.67 14.15 3.83
N VAL A 216 15.86 14.04 2.76
CA VAL A 216 15.48 12.74 2.19
C VAL A 216 16.68 12.08 1.48
N GLU A 217 17.43 12.83 0.67
CA GLU A 217 18.61 12.32 -0.04
C GLU A 217 19.63 11.71 0.94
N LEU A 218 19.94 12.42 2.03
CA LEU A 218 20.89 11.95 3.04
C LEU A 218 20.40 10.68 3.76
N LEU A 219 19.10 10.56 4.04
CA LEU A 219 18.52 9.35 4.62
C LEU A 219 18.69 8.15 3.68
N LEU A 220 18.35 8.32 2.40
CA LEU A 220 18.48 7.24 1.40
C LEU A 220 19.94 6.79 1.24
N MET A 221 20.87 7.74 1.13
CA MET A 221 22.30 7.44 1.04
C MET A 221 22.81 6.72 2.29
N ARG A 222 22.42 7.20 3.48
CA ARG A 222 22.82 6.59 4.75
C ARG A 222 22.30 5.17 4.88
N TRP A 223 21.03 4.93 4.58
CA TRP A 223 20.45 3.59 4.63
C TRP A 223 21.14 2.64 3.69
N GLY A 224 21.51 3.10 2.49
CA GLY A 224 22.26 2.33 1.52
C GLY A 224 23.66 1.93 1.94
N ALA A 225 24.37 2.85 2.60
CA ALA A 225 25.74 2.64 3.04
C ALA A 225 25.88 1.71 4.26
N ARG A 226 24.77 1.31 4.91
CA ARG A 226 24.84 0.40 6.07
C ARG A 226 25.42 -0.97 5.65
N PRO A 227 26.37 -1.53 6.41
CA PRO A 227 26.85 -2.88 6.14
C PRO A 227 25.68 -3.87 6.27
N ALA A 228 25.63 -4.88 5.40
CA ALA A 228 24.67 -5.97 5.54
C ALA A 228 24.89 -6.63 6.90
N GLN A 229 23.96 -6.44 7.85
CA GLN A 229 24.03 -7.16 9.10
C GLN A 229 23.81 -8.64 8.79
N ALA A 230 24.85 -9.45 9.00
CA ALA A 230 24.79 -10.88 8.85
C ALA A 230 23.60 -11.41 9.66
N GLY A 231 22.58 -11.92 8.96
CA GLY A 231 21.39 -12.45 9.58
C GLY A 231 21.77 -13.51 10.60
N ARG A 232 21.67 -13.18 11.89
CA ARG A 232 21.55 -14.19 12.93
C ARG A 232 20.18 -14.84 12.76
N HIS A 233 20.13 -15.88 11.91
CA HIS A 233 19.15 -16.94 12.03
C HIS A 233 19.33 -17.59 13.40
N GLY A 234 18.76 -16.97 14.43
CA GLY A 234 18.53 -17.58 15.72
C GLY A 234 17.37 -18.57 15.57
N ARG A 235 17.66 -19.76 15.04
CA ARG A 235 16.89 -20.95 15.40
C ARG A 235 17.00 -21.13 16.91
N ARG A 236 15.89 -20.95 17.62
CA ARG A 236 15.52 -21.75 18.80
C ARG A 236 14.02 -21.92 18.80
#